data_AF-A0A011NXZ5-F1
#
_entry.id   AF-A0A011NXZ5-F1
#
_cell.length_a   1.000
_cell.length_b   1.000
_cell.length_c   1.000
_cell.angle_alpha   90.00
_cell.angle_beta   90.00
_cell.angle_gamma   90.00
#
_symmetry.space_group_name_H-M   'P 1'
#
loop_
_entity.id
_entity.type
_entity.pdbx_description
1 polymer ?
#
loop_
_entity_poly.entity_id
_entity_poly.type
_entity_poly.pdbx_seq_one_letter_code
_entity_poly.pdbx_strand_id
1 'polypeptide(L)'
;MQQHRHQPIIGDLHTARHIDWVRVAIIAFMLLAAIATNVTVNVFFSEAAAHFPFLGVAVWVALLLAVPLRPPEWSLVPEALRGSLFLLALVVCASMMPVEKLPPASWLTTLGLGFVSSVFDNIPLTELALKQGGYDWAFLAFAVGFGGSMLWFGSSAGVALANLFPEAKSAGRWLLHGWHVPLAYVGGFYAMLWLTGWIPGTELAVSVGNASAAAAEVAR
;
A
#
# COMPACT_ATOMS: atom_id res chain seq x y z
N MET A 1 9.20 -4.65 24.58
CA MET A 1 9.21 -4.07 25.95
C MET A 1 8.55 -2.70 26.02
N GLN A 2 8.92 -1.70 25.22
CA GLN A 2 8.31 -0.34 25.28
C GLN A 2 6.80 -0.34 25.06
N GLN A 3 6.32 -0.91 23.95
CA GLN A 3 4.88 -1.01 23.66
C GLN A 3 4.11 -1.74 24.75
N HIS A 4 4.68 -2.83 25.28
CA HIS A 4 4.07 -3.64 26.33
C HIS A 4 3.84 -2.86 27.64
N ARG A 5 4.62 -1.79 27.90
CA ARG A 5 4.41 -0.90 29.06
C ARG A 5 3.20 0.02 28.89
N HIS A 6 2.87 0.40 27.66
CA HIS A 6 1.70 1.24 27.37
C HIS A 6 0.44 0.40 27.21
N GLN A 7 0.55 -0.69 26.46
CA GLN A 7 -0.53 -1.62 26.22
C GLN A 7 0.06 -3.03 26.10
N PRO A 8 0.05 -3.82 27.19
CA PRO A 8 0.56 -5.19 27.14
C PRO A 8 -0.26 -6.00 26.13
N ILE A 9 0.42 -6.87 25.38
CA ILE A 9 -0.25 -7.84 24.52
C ILE A 9 -0.98 -8.80 25.46
N ILE A 10 -2.29 -8.66 25.55
CA ILE A 10 -3.14 -9.54 26.34
C ILE A 10 -3.43 -10.74 25.45
N GLY A 11 -2.87 -11.91 25.79
CA GLY A 11 -3.12 -13.17 25.07
C GLY A 11 -4.52 -13.74 25.31
N ASP A 12 -5.30 -13.09 26.18
CA ASP A 12 -6.62 -13.51 26.57
C ASP A 12 -7.70 -12.78 25.76
N LEU A 13 -7.98 -13.34 24.58
CA LEU A 13 -9.19 -13.07 23.81
C LEU A 13 -10.30 -14.08 24.18
N HIS A 14 -10.42 -14.51 25.46
CA HIS A 14 -11.59 -15.25 25.95
C HIS A 14 -12.83 -14.35 26.04
N THR A 15 -13.23 -13.81 24.91
CA THR A 15 -14.64 -13.70 24.56
C THR A 15 -14.71 -14.16 23.13
N ALA A 16 -15.28 -15.35 22.91
CA ALA A 16 -15.53 -15.86 21.56
C ALA A 16 -16.40 -14.83 20.82
N ARG A 17 -15.77 -13.90 20.10
CA ARG A 17 -16.47 -13.10 19.10
C ARG A 17 -16.87 -14.08 18.03
N HIS A 18 -18.15 -14.43 18.02
CA HIS A 18 -18.74 -15.17 16.92
C HIS A 18 -18.40 -14.45 15.61
N ILE A 19 -17.76 -15.17 14.69
CA ILE A 19 -17.46 -14.65 13.36
C ILE A 19 -18.81 -14.38 12.68
N ASP A 20 -19.03 -13.14 12.25
CA ASP A 20 -20.19 -12.80 11.43
C ASP A 20 -19.93 -13.28 10.01
N TRP A 21 -20.33 -14.53 9.72
CA TRP A 21 -20.14 -15.15 8.41
C TRP A 21 -20.81 -14.39 7.27
N VAL A 22 -21.86 -13.60 7.56
CA VAL A 22 -22.47 -12.74 6.55
C VAL A 22 -21.50 -11.63 6.14
N ARG A 23 -20.81 -11.00 7.10
CA ARG A 23 -19.75 -10.01 6.78
C ARG A 23 -18.59 -10.64 6.02
N VAL A 24 -18.20 -11.86 6.37
CA VAL A 24 -17.16 -12.61 5.62
C VAL A 24 -17.59 -12.84 4.17
N ALA A 25 -18.84 -13.26 3.95
CA ALA A 25 -19.39 -13.45 2.61
C ALA A 25 -19.46 -12.13 1.81
N ILE A 26 -19.80 -11.01 2.44
CA ILE A 26 -19.78 -9.68 1.82
C ILE A 26 -18.36 -9.31 1.38
N ILE A 27 -17.35 -9.51 2.24
CA ILE A 27 -15.95 -9.27 1.90
C ILE A 27 -15.53 -10.14 0.72
N ALA A 28 -15.85 -11.44 0.75
CA ALA A 28 -15.56 -12.36 -0.35
C ALA A 28 -16.23 -11.91 -1.65
N PHE A 29 -17.50 -11.48 -1.59
CA PHE A 29 -18.24 -10.94 -2.74
C PHE A 29 -17.59 -9.68 -3.31
N MET A 30 -17.18 -8.73 -2.46
CA MET A 30 -16.47 -7.52 -2.88
C MET A 30 -15.13 -7.85 -3.57
N LEU A 31 -14.36 -8.79 -3.02
CA LEU A 31 -13.10 -9.24 -3.60
C LEU A 31 -13.30 -9.91 -4.96
N LEU A 32 -14.28 -10.81 -5.06
CA LEU A 32 -14.62 -11.48 -6.32
C LEU A 32 -15.10 -10.49 -7.39
N ALA A 33 -15.93 -9.52 -7.02
CA ALA A 33 -16.37 -8.46 -7.91
C ALA A 33 -15.18 -7.63 -8.42
N ALA A 34 -14.28 -7.22 -7.52
CA ALA A 34 -13.08 -6.46 -7.88
C ALA A 34 -12.16 -7.26 -8.83
N ILE A 35 -11.91 -8.54 -8.55
CA ILE A 35 -11.10 -9.43 -9.40
C ILE A 35 -11.75 -9.61 -10.76
N ALA A 36 -13.04 -9.95 -10.79
CA ALA A 36 -13.78 -10.17 -12.04
C ALA A 36 -13.78 -8.91 -12.90
N THR A 37 -14.01 -7.74 -12.30
CA THR A 37 -13.93 -6.45 -13.01
C THR A 37 -12.51 -6.18 -13.50
N ASN A 38 -11.48 -6.39 -12.68
CA ASN A 38 -10.09 -6.18 -13.08
C ASN A 38 -9.73 -7.01 -14.31
N VAL A 39 -10.02 -8.32 -14.26
CA VAL A 39 -9.72 -9.26 -15.35
C VAL A 39 -10.51 -8.89 -16.60
N THR A 40 -11.82 -8.67 -16.47
CA THR A 40 -12.69 -8.37 -17.62
C THR A 40 -12.28 -7.07 -18.32
N VAL A 41 -12.02 -6.01 -17.54
CA VAL A 41 -11.63 -4.70 -18.09
C VAL A 41 -10.25 -4.78 -18.74
N ASN A 42 -9.27 -5.41 -18.10
CA ASN A 42 -7.93 -5.51 -18.68
C ASN A 42 -7.86 -6.40 -19.93
N VAL A 43 -8.71 -7.44 -20.02
CA VAL A 43 -8.72 -8.36 -21.17
C VAL A 43 -9.57 -7.85 -22.34
N PHE A 44 -10.76 -7.32 -22.07
CA PHE A 44 -11.75 -7.01 -23.11
C PHE A 44 -11.94 -5.51 -23.36
N PHE A 45 -11.59 -4.65 -22.41
CA PHE A 45 -11.90 -3.21 -22.45
C PHE A 45 -10.72 -2.35 -21.98
N SER A 46 -9.49 -2.72 -22.35
CA SER A 46 -8.26 -2.09 -21.88
C SER A 46 -8.18 -0.59 -22.18
N GLU A 47 -8.71 -0.14 -23.33
CA GLU A 47 -8.78 1.30 -23.66
C GLU A 47 -9.81 2.06 -22.80
N ALA A 48 -10.91 1.42 -22.42
CA ALA A 48 -11.92 2.04 -21.55
C ALA A 48 -11.39 2.21 -20.12
N ALA A 49 -10.45 1.35 -19.69
CA ALA A 49 -9.86 1.38 -18.35
C ALA A 49 -9.20 2.73 -18.01
N ALA A 50 -8.70 3.46 -19.01
CA ALA A 50 -8.06 4.76 -18.83
C ALA A 50 -9.06 5.90 -18.54
N HIS A 51 -10.35 5.71 -18.82
CA HIS A 51 -11.35 6.77 -18.80
C HIS A 51 -12.38 6.62 -17.69
N PHE A 52 -12.52 5.43 -17.12
CA PHE A 52 -13.55 5.15 -16.12
C PHE A 52 -13.02 4.28 -14.97
N PRO A 53 -13.29 4.64 -13.70
CA PRO A 53 -12.78 3.93 -12.53
C PRO A 53 -13.56 2.64 -12.23
N PHE A 54 -13.54 1.68 -13.15
CA PHE A 54 -14.33 0.44 -13.06
C PHE A 54 -14.15 -0.31 -11.74
N LEU A 55 -12.91 -0.42 -11.23
CA LEU A 55 -12.63 -1.10 -9.97
C LEU A 55 -13.31 -0.42 -8.78
N GLY A 56 -13.20 0.91 -8.69
CA GLY A 56 -13.85 1.68 -7.63
C GLY A 56 -15.37 1.51 -7.69
N VAL A 57 -15.95 1.60 -8.89
CA VAL A 57 -17.39 1.43 -9.10
C VAL A 57 -17.86 0.02 -8.76
N ALA A 58 -17.11 -1.01 -9.15
CA ALA A 58 -17.45 -2.40 -8.82
C ALA A 58 -17.51 -2.64 -7.31
N VAL A 59 -16.55 -2.10 -6.56
CA VAL A 59 -16.53 -2.18 -5.09
C VAL A 59 -17.72 -1.42 -4.49
N TRP A 60 -18.04 -0.22 -5.00
CA TRP A 60 -19.21 0.54 -4.57
C TRP A 60 -20.53 -0.20 -4.83
N VAL A 61 -20.70 -0.77 -6.02
CA VAL A 61 -21.87 -1.57 -6.37
C VAL A 61 -21.99 -2.79 -5.46
N ALA A 62 -20.87 -3.51 -5.23
CA ALA A 62 -20.87 -4.66 -4.35
C ALA A 62 -21.27 -4.29 -2.90
N LEU A 63 -20.78 -3.16 -2.38
CA LEU A 63 -21.16 -2.63 -1.08
C LEU A 63 -22.64 -2.27 -1.00
N LEU A 64 -23.17 -1.55 -2.00
CA LEU A 64 -24.56 -1.12 -2.03
C LEU A 64 -25.53 -2.31 -2.14
N LEU A 65 -25.18 -3.33 -2.93
CA LEU A 65 -25.94 -4.57 -3.02
C LEU A 65 -25.94 -5.36 -1.70
N ALA A 66 -24.91 -5.22 -0.88
CA ALA A 66 -24.81 -5.87 0.42
C ALA A 66 -25.59 -5.15 1.54
N VAL A 67 -26.02 -3.90 1.33
CA VAL A 67 -26.74 -3.08 2.35
C VAL A 67 -27.94 -3.80 2.98
N PRO A 68 -28.81 -4.52 2.23
CA PRO A 68 -29.95 -5.22 2.83
C PRO A 68 -29.56 -6.35 3.77
N LEU A 69 -28.38 -6.98 3.57
CA LEU A 69 -27.90 -8.08 4.40
C LEU A 69 -27.26 -7.57 5.70
N ARG A 70 -26.46 -6.51 5.59
CA ARG A 70 -25.80 -5.83 6.70
C ARG A 70 -25.75 -4.32 6.41
N PRO A 71 -26.60 -3.51 7.05
CA PRO A 71 -26.54 -2.07 6.87
C PRO A 71 -25.21 -1.53 7.42
N PRO A 72 -24.51 -0.64 6.68
CA PRO A 72 -23.32 -0.01 7.19
C PRO A 72 -23.66 0.99 8.31
N GLU A 73 -22.67 1.29 9.15
CA GLU A 73 -22.80 2.27 10.24
C GLU A 73 -22.71 3.70 9.69
N TRP A 74 -23.81 4.18 9.11
CA TRP A 74 -23.90 5.49 8.46
C TRP A 74 -23.47 6.67 9.35
N SER A 75 -23.58 6.52 10.68
CA SER A 75 -23.13 7.53 11.65
C SER A 75 -21.63 7.83 11.60
N LEU A 76 -20.81 6.92 11.06
CA LEU A 76 -19.36 7.09 10.94
C LEU A 76 -18.95 7.88 9.69
N VAL A 77 -19.86 8.03 8.71
CA VAL A 77 -19.55 8.68 7.42
C VAL A 77 -19.09 10.15 7.58
N PRO A 78 -19.72 11.00 8.42
CA PRO A 78 -19.29 12.39 8.56
C PRO A 78 -17.87 12.54 9.10
N GLU A 79 -17.46 11.67 10.03
CA GLU A 79 -16.11 11.66 10.58
C GLU A 79 -15.10 11.11 9.57
N ALA A 80 -15.44 9.99 8.91
CA ALA A 80 -14.63 9.41 7.85
C ALA A 80 -14.43 10.38 6.67
N LEU A 81 -15.42 11.20 6.35
CA LEU A 81 -15.35 12.19 5.27
C LEU A 81 -14.23 13.21 5.50
N ARG A 82 -13.99 13.65 6.74
CA ARG A 82 -12.91 14.58 7.06
C ARG A 82 -11.54 13.95 6.78
N GLY A 83 -11.37 12.69 7.19
CA GLY A 83 -10.16 11.91 6.90
C GLY A 83 -9.97 11.69 5.40
N SER A 84 -11.03 11.35 4.67
CA SER A 84 -10.99 11.16 3.22
C SER A 84 -10.67 12.46 2.47
N LEU A 85 -11.25 13.60 2.87
CA LEU A 85 -10.94 14.90 2.27
C LEU A 85 -9.49 15.30 2.54
N PHE A 86 -8.98 15.05 3.74
CA PHE A 86 -7.59 15.27 4.07
C PHE A 86 -6.67 14.42 3.19
N LEU A 87 -6.93 13.10 3.08
CA LEU A 87 -6.16 12.19 2.22
C LEU A 87 -6.24 12.60 0.74
N LEU A 88 -7.43 12.96 0.23
CA LEU A 88 -7.60 13.44 -1.14
C LEU A 88 -6.80 14.71 -1.39
N ALA A 89 -6.86 15.68 -0.48
CA ALA A 89 -6.06 16.91 -0.60
C ALA A 89 -4.56 16.59 -0.61
N LEU A 90 -4.11 15.66 0.24
CA LEU A 90 -2.72 15.21 0.25
C LEU A 90 -2.31 14.54 -1.06
N VAL A 91 -3.10 13.62 -1.59
CA VAL A 91 -2.82 12.94 -2.87
C VAL A 91 -2.83 13.94 -4.04
N VAL A 92 -3.71 14.94 -4.01
CA VAL A 92 -3.72 16.01 -5.01
C VAL A 92 -2.44 16.85 -4.92
N CYS A 93 -2.03 17.30 -3.73
CA CYS A 93 -0.75 18.00 -3.55
C CYS A 93 0.45 17.13 -3.99
N ALA A 94 0.42 15.86 -3.56
CA ALA A 94 1.05 14.67 -4.15
C ALA A 94 1.39 14.80 -5.64
N SER A 95 0.31 14.78 -6.41
CA SER A 95 0.31 14.73 -7.87
C SER A 95 0.78 16.02 -8.56
N MET A 96 0.77 17.16 -7.86
CA MET A 96 1.18 18.45 -8.41
C MET A 96 2.69 18.67 -8.32
N MET A 97 3.44 17.79 -7.64
CA MET A 97 4.88 17.94 -7.54
C MET A 97 5.58 17.57 -8.86
N PRO A 98 6.51 18.40 -9.35
CA PRO A 98 7.14 18.25 -10.66
C PRO A 98 8.26 17.19 -10.60
N VAL A 99 7.92 15.95 -10.27
CA VAL A 99 8.85 14.82 -10.25
C VAL A 99 8.58 13.97 -11.48
N GLU A 100 9.06 14.44 -12.64
CA GLU A 100 8.86 13.74 -13.91
C GLU A 100 9.72 12.47 -14.02
N LYS A 101 10.84 12.40 -13.28
CA LYS A 101 11.78 11.27 -13.27
C LYS A 101 12.40 11.09 -11.89
N LEU A 102 12.60 9.82 -11.52
CA LEU A 102 13.42 9.43 -10.38
C LEU A 102 14.90 9.33 -10.80
N PRO A 103 15.85 9.40 -9.86
CA PRO A 103 17.26 9.14 -10.18
C PRO A 103 17.44 7.72 -10.77
N PRO A 104 18.56 7.43 -11.45
CA PRO A 104 18.80 6.11 -12.03
C PRO A 104 18.64 4.99 -11.00
N ALA A 105 18.02 3.89 -11.43
CA ALA A 105 17.73 2.76 -10.55
C ALA A 105 19.03 2.14 -10.02
N SER A 106 19.14 2.10 -8.69
CA SER A 106 20.21 1.44 -7.97
C SER A 106 19.70 1.10 -6.58
N TRP A 107 20.37 0.18 -5.88
CA TRP A 107 20.06 -0.08 -4.48
C TRP A 107 20.16 1.18 -3.62
N LEU A 108 21.12 2.08 -3.91
CA LEU A 108 21.33 3.32 -3.16
C LEU A 108 20.18 4.31 -3.40
N THR A 109 19.79 4.49 -4.65
CA THR A 109 18.63 5.31 -5.01
C THR A 109 17.37 4.78 -4.32
N THR A 110 17.18 3.45 -4.31
CA THR A 110 16.00 2.80 -3.72
C THR A 110 15.96 2.92 -2.21
N LEU A 111 17.12 2.79 -1.54
CA LEU A 111 17.24 3.10 -0.12
C LEU A 111 16.79 4.55 0.16
N GLY A 112 17.25 5.50 -0.66
CA GLY A 112 16.83 6.90 -0.59
C GLY A 112 15.32 7.09 -0.81
N LEU A 113 14.72 6.38 -1.77
CA LEU A 113 13.29 6.46 -2.04
C LEU A 113 12.43 6.13 -0.82
N GLY A 114 12.84 5.21 0.05
CA GLY A 114 12.07 4.95 1.27
C GLY A 114 12.06 6.14 2.24
N PHE A 115 13.14 6.93 2.31
CA PHE A 115 13.13 8.19 3.07
C PHE A 115 12.22 9.23 2.41
N VAL A 116 12.27 9.36 1.09
CA VAL A 116 11.35 10.26 0.36
C VAL A 116 9.89 9.83 0.58
N SER A 117 9.62 8.53 0.57
CA SER A 117 8.28 7.98 0.81
C SER A 117 7.70 8.36 2.16
N SER A 118 8.53 8.57 3.19
CA SER A 118 8.07 9.02 4.51
C SER A 118 7.47 10.42 4.52
N VAL A 119 7.79 11.26 3.54
CA VAL A 119 7.37 12.66 3.43
C VAL A 119 6.52 12.98 2.20
N PHE A 120 6.35 12.04 1.27
CA PHE A 120 5.63 12.29 0.00
C PHE A 120 4.35 11.48 -0.20
N ASP A 121 4.23 10.27 0.37
CA ASP A 121 3.31 9.17 -0.02
C ASP A 121 4.03 8.12 -0.91
N ASN A 122 3.65 6.86 -0.72
CA ASN A 122 4.20 5.72 -1.44
C ASN A 122 3.56 5.50 -2.83
N ILE A 123 2.31 5.92 -3.05
CA ILE A 123 1.58 5.65 -4.29
C ILE A 123 2.25 6.35 -5.49
N PRO A 124 2.49 7.68 -5.47
CA PRO A 124 3.08 8.36 -6.63
C PRO A 124 4.53 7.92 -6.89
N LEU A 125 5.31 7.66 -5.83
CA LEU A 125 6.69 7.20 -5.95
C LEU A 125 6.77 5.79 -6.55
N THR A 126 5.86 4.91 -6.15
CA THR A 126 5.75 3.57 -6.74
C THR A 126 5.42 3.71 -8.21
N GLU A 127 4.37 4.45 -8.56
CA GLU A 127 3.94 4.65 -9.95
C GLU A 127 5.08 5.20 -10.84
N LEU A 128 5.80 6.22 -10.38
CA LEU A 128 6.95 6.79 -11.11
C LEU A 128 8.07 5.76 -11.31
N ALA A 129 8.40 4.99 -10.28
CA ALA A 129 9.39 3.93 -10.38
C ALA A 129 8.95 2.83 -11.36
N LEU A 130 7.65 2.50 -11.42
CA LEU A 130 7.11 1.51 -12.36
C LEU A 130 7.18 2.01 -13.79
N LYS A 131 6.80 3.28 -14.03
CA LYS A 131 6.85 3.91 -15.34
C LYS A 131 8.28 4.07 -15.86
N GLN A 132 9.22 4.40 -14.97
CA GLN A 132 10.63 4.55 -15.32
C GLN A 132 11.34 3.21 -15.54
N GLY A 133 10.95 2.18 -14.77
CA GLY A 133 11.57 0.85 -14.83
C GLY A 133 12.98 0.78 -14.25
N GLY A 134 13.57 -0.41 -14.28
CA GLY A 134 14.95 -0.68 -13.83
C GLY A 134 15.14 -0.91 -12.33
N TYR A 135 14.17 -0.54 -11.50
CA TYR A 135 14.19 -0.82 -10.06
C TYR A 135 13.96 -2.32 -9.77
N ASP A 136 14.69 -2.87 -8.82
CA ASP A 136 14.37 -4.18 -8.23
C ASP A 136 13.04 -4.07 -7.47
N TRP A 137 12.06 -4.90 -7.86
CA TRP A 137 10.72 -4.88 -7.30
C TRP A 137 10.66 -5.19 -5.81
N ALA A 138 11.46 -6.13 -5.33
CA ALA A 138 11.44 -6.52 -3.92
C ALA A 138 11.96 -5.36 -3.04
N PHE A 139 13.06 -4.74 -3.47
CA PHE A 139 13.63 -3.59 -2.77
C PHE A 139 12.77 -2.35 -2.90
N LEU A 140 12.17 -2.10 -4.06
CA LEU A 140 11.28 -0.97 -4.27
C LEU A 140 10.05 -1.10 -3.36
N ALA A 141 9.41 -2.27 -3.33
CA ALA A 141 8.25 -2.53 -2.48
C ALA A 141 8.59 -2.38 -0.98
N PHE A 142 9.74 -2.90 -0.55
CA PHE A 142 10.22 -2.69 0.81
C PHE A 142 10.48 -1.20 1.10
N ALA A 143 11.16 -0.50 0.20
CA ALA A 143 11.52 0.91 0.36
C ALA A 143 10.30 1.82 0.51
N VAL A 144 9.38 1.79 -0.45
CA VAL A 144 8.20 2.67 -0.43
C VAL A 144 7.17 2.22 0.62
N GLY A 145 7.05 0.91 0.88
CA GLY A 145 6.12 0.38 1.87
C GLY A 145 6.59 0.62 3.31
N PHE A 146 7.77 0.09 3.67
CA PHE A 146 8.33 0.25 5.00
C PHE A 146 8.75 1.70 5.26
N GLY A 147 9.42 2.33 4.29
CA GLY A 147 9.94 3.68 4.45
C GLY A 147 8.84 4.73 4.66
N GLY A 148 7.68 4.55 4.04
CA GLY A 148 6.48 5.37 4.28
C GLY A 148 6.05 5.42 5.75
N SER A 149 6.40 4.41 6.56
CA SER A 149 6.04 4.34 7.98
C SER A 149 7.01 5.10 8.92
N MET A 150 8.14 5.61 8.40
CA MET A 150 9.11 6.37 9.21
C MET A 150 8.53 7.68 9.77
N LEU A 151 7.50 8.22 9.13
CA LEU A 151 6.70 9.34 9.60
C LEU A 151 5.21 9.00 9.48
N TRP A 152 4.36 9.72 10.21
CA TRP A 152 2.91 9.56 10.12
C TRP A 152 2.36 9.90 8.74
N PHE A 153 3.07 10.73 7.98
CA PHE A 153 2.62 11.27 6.70
C PHE A 153 2.72 10.25 5.56
N GLY A 154 3.82 9.49 5.48
CA GLY A 154 4.12 8.61 4.35
C GLY A 154 3.27 7.34 4.24
N SER A 155 2.25 7.17 5.09
CA SER A 155 1.31 6.05 5.02
C SER A 155 -0.09 6.46 5.45
N SER A 156 -1.11 5.89 4.78
CA SER A 156 -2.52 6.10 5.14
C SER A 156 -2.85 5.68 6.57
N ALA A 157 -2.21 4.62 7.07
CA ALA A 157 -2.32 4.18 8.46
C ALA A 157 -1.77 5.21 9.45
N GLY A 158 -0.62 5.81 9.14
CA GLY A 158 -0.05 6.90 9.94
C GLY A 158 -0.95 8.13 9.98
N VAL A 159 -1.53 8.51 8.84
CA VAL A 159 -2.51 9.60 8.74
C VAL A 159 -3.76 9.31 9.57
N ALA A 160 -4.29 8.10 9.48
CA ALA A 160 -5.45 7.69 10.28
C ALA A 160 -5.16 7.77 11.78
N LEU A 161 -3.98 7.30 12.20
CA LEU A 161 -3.54 7.39 13.60
C LEU A 161 -3.40 8.84 14.06
N ALA A 162 -2.84 9.71 13.21
CA ALA A 162 -2.67 11.13 13.51
C ALA A 162 -4.01 11.90 13.61
N ASN A 163 -5.08 11.40 13.00
CA ASN A 163 -6.43 11.93 13.19
C ASN A 163 -7.03 11.54 14.54
N LEU A 164 -6.72 10.33 15.04
CA LEU A 164 -7.14 9.85 16.36
C LEU A 164 -6.32 10.46 17.50
N PHE A 165 -5.02 10.64 17.28
CA PHE A 165 -4.05 11.18 18.25
C PHE A 165 -3.31 12.38 17.65
N PRO A 166 -3.84 13.61 17.81
CA PRO A 166 -3.27 14.81 17.20
C PRO A 166 -1.79 15.06 17.53
N GLU A 167 -1.32 14.56 18.68
CA GLU A 167 0.09 14.66 19.10
C GLU A 167 1.04 13.94 18.14
N ALA A 168 0.55 12.93 17.43
CA ALA A 168 1.31 12.17 16.44
C ALA A 168 1.66 13.00 15.19
N LYS A 169 0.98 14.12 14.95
CA LYS A 169 1.28 15.04 13.84
C LYS A 169 2.65 15.71 13.97
N SER A 170 3.24 15.72 15.17
CA SER A 170 4.59 16.23 15.39
C SER A 170 5.63 15.23 14.86
N ALA A 171 6.27 15.55 13.73
CA ALA A 171 7.34 14.73 13.15
C ALA A 171 8.48 14.47 14.16
N GLY A 172 8.86 15.47 14.95
CA GLY A 172 9.88 15.33 15.98
C GLY A 172 9.50 14.31 17.07
N ARG A 173 8.26 14.38 17.59
CA ARG A 173 7.79 13.41 18.59
C ARG A 173 7.62 12.01 17.99
N TRP A 174 7.15 11.93 16.74
CA TRP A 174 7.03 10.66 16.01
C TRP A 174 8.38 9.98 15.89
N LEU A 175 9.41 10.70 15.46
CA LEU A 175 10.77 10.16 15.35
C LEU A 175 11.40 9.88 16.71
N LEU A 176 11.18 10.73 17.72
CA LEU A 176 11.74 10.52 19.06
C LEU A 176 11.22 9.23 19.70
N HIS A 177 9.92 8.97 19.58
CA HIS A 177 9.29 7.78 20.17
C HIS A 177 9.32 6.55 19.23
N GLY A 178 9.43 6.78 17.92
CA GLY A 178 9.46 5.78 16.85
C GLY A 178 10.83 5.58 16.21
N TRP A 179 11.92 6.01 16.85
CA TRP A 179 13.29 6.01 16.29
C TRP A 179 13.75 4.64 15.77
N HIS A 180 13.21 3.56 16.30
CA HIS A 180 13.48 2.20 15.89
C HIS A 180 12.97 1.89 14.47
N VAL A 181 11.98 2.62 13.96
CA VAL A 181 11.43 2.41 12.60
C VAL A 181 12.45 2.82 11.53
N PRO A 182 13.03 4.04 11.52
CA PRO A 182 14.12 4.35 10.58
C PRO A 182 15.33 3.42 10.66
N LEU A 183 15.69 2.95 11.87
CA LEU A 183 16.80 2.00 12.00
C LEU A 183 16.46 0.61 11.47
N ALA A 184 15.24 0.12 11.74
CA ALA A 184 14.74 -1.13 11.19
C ALA A 184 14.61 -1.07 9.66
N TYR A 185 14.25 0.09 9.12
CA TYR A 185 14.24 0.32 7.67
C TYR A 185 15.64 0.10 7.08
N VAL A 186 16.64 0.81 7.59
CA VAL A 186 18.02 0.71 7.10
C VAL A 186 18.57 -0.71 7.32
N GLY A 187 18.41 -1.26 8.52
CA GLY A 187 18.89 -2.60 8.86
C GLY A 187 18.22 -3.70 8.02
N GLY A 188 16.91 -3.62 7.82
CA GLY A 188 16.14 -4.54 6.98
C GLY A 188 16.55 -4.44 5.51
N PHE A 189 16.77 -3.23 5.00
CA PHE A 189 17.24 -3.02 3.63
C PHE A 189 18.62 -3.66 3.40
N TYR A 190 19.57 -3.42 4.31
CA TYR A 190 20.90 -4.04 4.22
C TYR A 190 20.86 -5.55 4.41
N ALA A 191 19.97 -6.07 5.26
CA ALA A 191 19.76 -7.51 5.40
C ALA A 191 19.26 -8.12 4.09
N MET A 192 18.27 -7.49 3.43
CA MET A 192 17.83 -7.92 2.08
C MET A 192 18.98 -7.86 1.08
N LEU A 193 19.72 -6.74 1.03
CA LEU A 193 20.85 -6.56 0.13
C LEU A 193 21.92 -7.65 0.32
N TRP A 194 22.20 -8.02 1.57
CA TRP A 194 23.18 -9.05 1.90
C TRP A 194 22.70 -10.46 1.56
N LEU A 195 21.41 -10.76 1.76
CA LEU A 195 20.84 -12.09 1.55
C LEU A 195 20.53 -12.39 0.08
N THR A 196 20.00 -11.41 -0.66
CA THR A 196 19.50 -11.62 -2.03
C THR A 196 20.31 -10.90 -3.09
N GLY A 197 21.14 -9.92 -2.72
CA GLY A 197 21.69 -8.97 -3.67
C GLY A 197 20.61 -8.06 -4.27
N TRP A 198 21.03 -7.17 -5.16
CA TRP A 198 20.13 -6.29 -5.93
C TRP A 198 20.02 -6.81 -7.37
N ILE A 199 18.79 -7.04 -7.84
CA ILE A 199 18.51 -7.53 -9.19
C ILE A 199 17.64 -6.48 -9.92
N PRO A 200 18.22 -5.71 -10.86
CA PRO A 200 17.46 -4.72 -11.63
C PRO A 200 16.18 -5.33 -12.24
N GLY A 201 15.05 -4.62 -12.15
CA GLY A 201 13.75 -5.14 -12.56
C GLY A 201 13.66 -5.56 -14.03
N THR A 202 14.56 -5.07 -14.88
CA THR A 202 14.71 -5.52 -16.27
C THR A 202 15.18 -6.96 -16.38
N GLU A 203 16.04 -7.43 -15.47
CA GLU A 203 16.54 -8.81 -15.47
C GLU A 203 15.49 -9.80 -14.94
N LEU A 204 14.69 -9.39 -13.95
CA LEU A 204 13.59 -10.21 -13.43
C LEU A 204 12.45 -10.38 -14.46
N ALA A 205 12.12 -9.33 -15.22
CA ALA A 205 11.13 -9.42 -16.29
C ALA A 205 11.60 -10.36 -17.42
N VAL A 206 12.90 -10.31 -17.77
CA VAL A 206 13.51 -11.23 -18.74
C VAL A 206 13.53 -12.67 -18.20
N SER A 207 13.85 -12.88 -16.92
CA SER A 207 13.88 -14.23 -16.33
C SER A 207 12.50 -14.87 -16.23
N VAL A 208 11.47 -14.11 -15.82
CA VAL A 208 10.07 -14.57 -15.79
C VAL A 208 9.53 -14.80 -17.20
N GLY A 209 9.86 -13.93 -18.15
CA GLY A 209 9.50 -14.11 -19.56
C GLY A 209 10.11 -15.37 -20.18
N ASN A 210 11.38 -15.65 -19.87
CA ASN A 210 12.05 -16.87 -20.33
C ASN A 210 11.49 -18.12 -19.65
N ALA A 211 11.14 -18.05 -18.36
CA ALA A 211 10.52 -19.15 -17.64
C ALA A 211 9.10 -19.47 -18.15
N SER A 212 8.30 -18.46 -18.48
CA SER A 212 6.95 -18.66 -19.04
C SER A 212 7.00 -19.20 -20.47
N ALA A 213 7.96 -18.75 -21.29
CA ALA A 213 8.19 -19.27 -22.63
C ALA A 213 8.66 -20.74 -22.60
N ALA A 214 9.59 -21.08 -21.70
CA ALA A 214 10.04 -22.47 -21.51
C ALA A 214 8.92 -23.39 -21.02
N ALA A 215 8.04 -22.93 -20.13
CA ALA A 215 6.88 -23.70 -19.68
C ALA A 215 5.85 -23.92 -20.80
N ALA A 216 5.69 -22.96 -21.72
CA ALA A 216 4.81 -23.09 -22.88
C ALA A 216 5.36 -24.04 -23.95
N GLU A 217 6.68 -24.17 -24.06
CA GLU A 217 7.36 -25.08 -25.00
C GLU A 217 7.32 -26.54 -24.52
N VAL A 218 7.41 -26.77 -23.21
CA VAL A 218 7.23 -28.12 -22.60
C VAL A 218 5.78 -28.61 -22.66
N ALA A 219 4.81 -27.69 -22.83
CA ALA A 219 3.39 -28.02 -22.93
C ALA A 219 2.91 -28.30 -24.38
N ARG A 220 3.80 -28.21 -25.38
CA ARG A 220 3.53 -28.58 -26.78
C ARG A 220 4.11 -29.96 -27.10
#